data_AF-A0A6B0HGS7-F1
#
_entry.id   AF-A0A6B0HGS7-F1
#
_cell.length_a   1.000
_cell.length_b   1.000
_cell.length_c   1.000
_cell.angle_alpha   90.00
_cell.angle_beta   90.00
_cell.angle_gamma   90.00
#
_symmetry.space_group_name_H-M   'P 1'
#
loop_
_entity.id
_entity.type
_entity.pdbx_description
1 polymer ?
#
loop_
_entity_poly.entity_id
_entity_poly.type
_entity_poly.pdbx_seq_one_letter_code
_entity_poly.pdbx_strand_id
1 'polypeptide(L)'
;MFERDERVCRRCETGADEDPNGLALYPVGDVPETGPVHESALVTVCSPCLLSLESDPDEDVELDDDALFDLVRQTTERQGVTVSAVAAFASLATELPSELEISEQGDDLGSEYVQARREVLLAIDSVDSRLDHLHAVDDADLEPTVAEPLAAFRGGGTKLQSELRGIVALGESVAAGVGRCHGCFDPIVDGESQCPTCGLEYRDADDWRPEPGEDVAFHRLFEAINEALQAASGTTESLTGRTTAVAEALRG
;
A
#
# COMPACT_ATOMS: atom_id res chain seq x y z
N MET A 1 4.72 -21.40 -6.27
CA MET A 1 5.49 -21.15 -5.04
C MET A 1 6.11 -19.79 -5.23
N PHE A 2 5.63 -18.80 -4.49
CA PHE A 2 6.17 -17.44 -4.62
C PHE A 2 7.54 -17.39 -3.94
N GLU A 3 8.57 -16.93 -4.64
CA GLU A 3 9.87 -16.71 -4.00
C GLU A 3 9.70 -15.64 -2.91
N ARG A 4 10.02 -16.04 -1.67
CA ARG A 4 10.10 -15.15 -0.51
C ARG A 4 11.57 -14.82 -0.32
N ASP A 5 11.88 -13.54 -0.21
CA ASP A 5 13.23 -13.13 0.13
C ASP A 5 13.43 -13.27 1.63
N GLU A 6 13.82 -14.47 2.03
CA GLU A 6 14.15 -14.80 3.43
C GLU A 6 15.48 -14.18 3.88
N ARG A 7 16.14 -13.38 3.02
CA ARG A 7 17.46 -12.81 3.28
C ARG A 7 17.41 -11.33 3.60
N VAL A 8 16.37 -10.62 3.20
CA VAL A 8 16.29 -9.17 3.35
C VAL A 8 14.92 -8.73 3.85
N CYS A 9 14.89 -7.82 4.82
CA CYS A 9 13.67 -7.15 5.27
C CYS A 9 13.07 -6.33 4.11
N ARG A 10 11.84 -6.65 3.70
CA ARG A 10 11.14 -5.94 2.62
C ARG A 10 10.77 -4.49 2.94
N ARG A 11 10.81 -4.09 4.22
CA ARG A 11 10.47 -2.73 4.65
C ARG A 11 11.67 -1.77 4.61
N CYS A 12 12.86 -2.23 5.04
CA CYS A 12 14.03 -1.37 5.27
C CYS A 12 15.35 -1.94 4.72
N GLU A 13 15.30 -3.04 3.98
CA GLU A 13 16.45 -3.67 3.33
C GLU A 13 17.54 -4.26 4.25
N THR A 14 17.29 -4.31 5.56
CA THR A 14 18.20 -4.95 6.53
C THR A 14 18.35 -6.45 6.24
N GLY A 15 19.59 -6.94 6.24
CA GLY A 15 19.89 -8.37 6.07
C GLY A 15 19.39 -9.23 7.21
N ALA A 16 18.99 -10.48 6.92
CA ALA A 16 18.52 -11.43 7.91
C ALA A 16 19.58 -11.79 8.96
N ASP A 17 20.86 -11.67 8.61
CA ASP A 17 22.01 -11.88 9.50
C ASP A 17 22.29 -10.68 10.42
N GLU A 18 21.74 -9.51 10.11
CA GLU A 18 21.84 -8.30 10.93
C GLU A 18 20.76 -8.25 12.03
N ASP A 19 19.66 -9.00 11.88
CA ASP A 19 18.62 -9.11 12.91
C ASP A 19 18.90 -10.30 13.85
N PRO A 20 19.06 -10.08 15.17
CA PRO A 20 19.31 -11.16 16.11
C PRO A 20 18.20 -12.21 16.20
N ASN A 21 16.96 -11.87 15.84
CA ASN A 21 15.83 -12.81 15.82
C ASN A 21 15.52 -13.36 14.41
N GLY A 22 16.28 -12.94 13.40
CA GLY A 22 15.98 -13.21 12.00
C GLY A 22 14.77 -12.44 11.47
N LEU A 23 14.32 -12.79 10.26
CA LEU A 23 13.14 -12.16 9.65
C LEU A 23 11.85 -12.89 10.05
N ALA A 24 10.83 -12.10 10.35
CA ALA A 24 9.48 -12.57 10.64
C ALA A 24 8.57 -12.44 9.41
N LEU A 25 7.50 -13.23 9.37
CA LEU A 25 6.45 -13.12 8.37
C LEU A 25 5.41 -12.10 8.83
N TYR A 26 5.13 -11.12 7.98
CA TYR A 26 4.11 -10.11 8.21
C TYR A 26 3.02 -10.21 7.12
N PRO A 27 1.73 -10.27 7.49
CA PRO A 27 0.61 -10.25 6.55
C PRO A 27 0.40 -8.86 5.94
N VAL A 28 0.10 -8.79 4.64
CA VAL A 28 -0.19 -7.54 3.94
C VAL A 28 -1.53 -7.58 3.22
N GLY A 29 -2.24 -6.44 3.26
CA GLY A 29 -3.57 -6.28 2.68
C GLY A 29 -4.65 -7.06 3.45
N ASP A 30 -5.76 -7.32 2.77
CA ASP A 30 -6.85 -8.12 3.34
C ASP A 30 -6.33 -9.53 3.66
N VAL A 31 -6.50 -9.96 4.91
CA VAL A 31 -6.22 -11.33 5.35
C VAL A 31 -7.49 -11.98 5.88
N PRO A 32 -7.69 -13.28 5.65
CA PRO A 32 -8.85 -13.97 6.20
C PRO A 32 -8.93 -13.84 7.73
N GLU A 33 -10.10 -13.50 8.26
CA GLU A 33 -10.33 -13.39 9.72
C GLU A 33 -10.06 -14.71 10.47
N THR A 34 -10.16 -15.84 9.76
CA THR A 34 -9.92 -17.17 10.31
C THR A 34 -9.12 -18.04 9.34
N GLY A 35 -8.11 -18.75 9.85
CA GLY A 35 -7.32 -19.72 9.08
C GLY A 35 -5.90 -19.24 8.77
N PRO A 36 -5.10 -20.07 8.08
CA PRO A 36 -3.74 -19.72 7.70
C PRO A 36 -3.73 -18.66 6.58
N VAL A 37 -2.86 -17.66 6.71
CA VAL A 37 -2.61 -16.67 5.65
C VAL A 37 -1.81 -17.31 4.53
N HIS A 38 -2.26 -17.15 3.29
CA HIS A 38 -1.59 -17.69 2.11
C HIS A 38 -0.27 -16.93 1.81
N GLU A 39 0.73 -17.61 1.25
CA GLU A 39 2.07 -17.04 1.00
C GLU A 39 2.05 -15.81 0.06
N SER A 40 1.02 -15.66 -0.78
CA SER A 40 0.81 -14.49 -1.63
C SER A 40 0.46 -13.21 -0.88
N ALA A 41 0.14 -13.30 0.42
CA ALA A 41 -0.13 -12.17 1.29
C ALA A 41 0.92 -12.03 2.42
N LEU A 42 2.06 -12.72 2.31
CA LEU A 42 3.12 -12.69 3.32
C LEU A 42 4.40 -12.05 2.77
N VAL A 43 4.97 -11.15 3.57
CA VAL A 43 6.29 -10.55 3.36
C VAL A 43 7.20 -10.80 4.54
N THR A 44 8.50 -10.69 4.34
CA THR A 44 9.51 -10.83 5.39
C THR A 44 9.93 -9.45 5.91
N VAL A 45 9.91 -9.27 7.22
CA VAL A 45 10.31 -8.03 7.90
C VAL A 45 11.23 -8.33 9.08
N CYS A 46 12.17 -7.43 9.37
CA CYS A 46 12.99 -7.52 10.57
C CYS A 46 12.17 -7.16 11.82
N SER A 47 12.59 -7.63 12.99
CA SER A 47 11.98 -7.41 14.30
C SER A 47 11.64 -5.95 14.58
N PRO A 48 12.54 -4.95 14.34
CA PRO A 48 12.18 -3.56 14.53
C PRO A 48 11.05 -3.09 13.61
N CYS A 49 11.03 -3.57 12.36
CA CYS A 49 9.99 -3.24 11.40
C CYS A 49 8.66 -3.90 11.75
N LEU A 50 8.69 -5.15 12.23
CA LEU A 50 7.52 -5.87 12.71
C LEU A 50 6.89 -5.13 13.90
N LEU A 51 7.71 -4.83 14.92
CA LEU A 51 7.24 -4.09 16.09
C LEU A 51 6.60 -2.76 15.68
N SER A 52 7.24 -2.00 14.79
CA SER A 52 6.66 -0.74 14.33
C SER A 52 5.37 -0.92 13.53
N LEU A 53 5.19 -2.00 12.78
CA LEU A 53 3.96 -2.26 12.02
C LEU A 53 2.80 -2.72 12.92
N GLU A 54 3.11 -3.47 13.99
CA GLU A 54 2.12 -4.00 14.93
C GLU A 54 1.85 -3.08 16.13
N SER A 55 2.63 -2.01 16.29
CA SER A 55 2.46 -1.08 17.42
C SER A 55 1.28 -0.15 17.15
N ASP A 56 0.25 -0.28 17.98
CA ASP A 56 -0.71 0.80 18.18
C ASP A 56 -0.06 1.88 19.05
N PRO A 57 -0.11 3.16 18.67
CA PRO A 57 0.35 4.23 19.56
C PRO A 57 -0.53 4.31 20.81
N ASP A 58 0.08 4.66 21.94
CA ASP A 58 -0.69 5.13 23.10
C ASP A 58 -1.49 6.39 22.72
N GLU A 59 -2.66 6.62 23.32
CA GLU A 59 -3.39 7.88 23.12
C GLU A 59 -2.67 9.05 23.83
N ASP A 60 -2.77 10.25 23.26
CA ASP A 60 -2.24 11.51 23.81
C ASP A 60 -0.71 11.48 24.05
N VAL A 61 0.06 11.14 23.01
CA VAL A 61 1.53 11.09 23.07
C VAL A 61 2.12 12.50 23.05
N GLU A 62 2.89 12.84 24.07
CA GLU A 62 3.74 14.02 24.09
C GLU A 62 5.06 13.76 23.33
N LEU A 63 5.32 14.54 22.28
CA LEU A 63 6.59 14.55 21.56
C LEU A 63 7.26 15.92 21.67
N ASP A 64 8.58 15.94 21.80
CA ASP A 64 9.33 17.17 21.60
C ASP A 64 9.40 17.57 20.12
N ASP A 65 9.77 18.83 19.86
CA ASP A 65 9.79 19.39 18.51
C ASP A 65 10.72 18.63 17.54
N ASP A 66 11.84 18.09 18.05
CA ASP A 66 12.80 17.33 17.24
C ASP A 66 12.21 15.96 16.85
N ALA A 67 11.58 15.26 17.79
CA ALA A 67 10.90 13.99 17.55
C ALA A 67 9.70 14.16 16.61
N LEU A 68 8.90 15.21 16.79
CA LEU A 68 7.77 15.52 15.92
C LEU A 68 8.23 15.87 14.50
N PHE A 69 9.29 16.68 14.38
CA PHE A 69 9.90 16.99 13.10
C PHE A 69 10.37 15.71 12.38
N ASP A 70 11.09 14.84 13.09
CA ASP A 70 11.60 13.60 12.51
C ASP A 70 10.48 12.65 12.10
N LEU A 71 9.40 12.57 12.87
CA LEU A 71 8.24 11.76 12.52
C LEU A 71 7.55 12.27 11.24
N VAL A 72 7.34 13.58 11.11
CA VAL A 72 6.77 14.21 9.90
C VAL A 72 7.68 14.02 8.68
N ARG A 73 8.99 14.19 8.86
CA ARG A 73 9.98 13.99 7.80
C ARG A 73 9.98 12.53 7.31
N GLN A 74 10.09 11.57 8.23
CA GLN A 74 10.08 10.15 7.91
C GLN A 74 8.76 9.70 7.26
N THR A 75 7.63 10.27 7.69
CA THR A 75 6.33 10.02 7.07
C THR A 75 6.30 10.51 5.63
N THR A 76 6.81 11.72 5.38
CA THR A 76 6.90 12.30 4.03
C THR A 76 7.79 11.45 3.11
N GLU A 77 8.97 11.05 3.61
CA GLU A 77 9.89 10.16 2.88
C GLU A 77 9.22 8.83 2.52
N ARG A 78 8.49 8.22 3.47
CA ARG A 78 7.80 6.95 3.24
C ARG A 78 6.63 7.09 2.28
N GLN A 79 5.91 8.20 2.30
CA GLN A 79 4.87 8.50 1.32
C GLN A 79 5.45 8.60 -0.09
N GLY A 80 6.61 9.23 -0.28
CA GLY A 80 7.28 9.28 -1.58
C GLY A 80 7.63 7.89 -2.14
N VAL A 81 8.14 7.00 -1.28
CA VAL A 81 8.39 5.59 -1.64
C VAL A 81 7.09 4.88 -2.00
N THR A 82 6.02 5.09 -1.23
CA THR A 82 4.71 4.44 -1.45
C THR A 82 4.06 4.89 -2.74
N VAL A 83 4.09 6.19 -3.07
CA VAL A 83 3.59 6.73 -4.35
C VAL A 83 4.32 6.07 -5.52
N SER A 84 5.64 5.91 -5.42
CA SER A 84 6.45 5.26 -6.45
C SER A 84 6.10 3.78 -6.62
N ALA A 85 5.91 3.05 -5.51
CA ALA A 85 5.49 1.65 -5.53
C ALA A 85 4.08 1.47 -6.14
N VAL A 86 3.13 2.35 -5.80
CA VAL A 86 1.78 2.35 -6.37
C VAL A 86 1.80 2.64 -7.87
N ALA A 87 2.61 3.61 -8.32
CA ALA A 87 2.75 3.90 -9.74
C ALA A 87 3.36 2.71 -10.52
N ALA A 88 4.37 2.04 -9.95
CA ALA A 88 4.96 0.84 -10.55
C ALA A 88 3.94 -0.30 -10.63
N PHE A 89 3.20 -0.58 -9.55
CA PHE A 89 2.13 -1.58 -9.54
C PHE A 89 1.01 -1.25 -10.55
N ALA A 90 0.61 0.02 -10.64
CA ALA A 90 -0.38 0.46 -11.62
C ALA A 90 0.09 0.22 -13.06
N SER A 91 1.35 0.54 -13.38
CA SER A 91 1.94 0.27 -14.70
C SER A 91 1.87 -1.23 -15.02
N LEU A 92 2.38 -2.06 -14.12
CA LEU A 92 2.37 -3.52 -14.25
C LEU A 92 0.94 -4.04 -14.46
N ALA A 93 -0.01 -3.59 -13.63
CA ALA A 93 -1.40 -4.01 -13.73
C ALA A 93 -2.01 -3.65 -15.09
N THR A 94 -1.73 -2.45 -15.63
CA THR A 94 -2.25 -2.03 -16.94
C THR A 94 -1.63 -2.77 -18.13
N GLU A 95 -0.48 -3.40 -17.95
CA GLU A 95 0.19 -4.20 -18.98
C GLU A 95 -0.36 -5.64 -19.04
N LEU A 96 -0.95 -6.15 -17.94
CA LEU A 96 -1.45 -7.53 -17.81
C LEU A 96 -2.33 -8.01 -18.99
N PRO A 97 -3.34 -7.24 -19.47
CA PRO A 97 -4.20 -7.75 -20.54
C PRO A 97 -3.42 -8.05 -21.83
N SER A 98 -2.44 -7.21 -22.16
CA SER A 98 -1.62 -7.40 -23.37
C SER A 98 -0.62 -8.54 -23.20
N GLU A 99 -0.01 -8.67 -22.02
CA GLU A 99 1.01 -9.69 -21.78
C GLU A 99 0.43 -11.11 -21.67
N LEU A 100 -0.80 -11.25 -21.17
CA LEU A 100 -1.52 -12.53 -21.14
C LEU A 100 -1.96 -13.00 -22.53
N GLU A 101 -2.20 -12.10 -23.48
CA GLU A 101 -2.49 -12.46 -24.87
C GLU A 101 -1.25 -13.01 -25.60
N ILE A 102 -0.05 -12.60 -25.17
CA ILE A 102 1.21 -12.89 -25.84
C ILE A 102 1.96 -14.05 -25.19
N SER A 103 1.80 -14.27 -23.88
CA SER A 103 2.61 -15.22 -23.12
C SER A 103 1.99 -16.62 -23.02
N GLU A 104 2.76 -17.64 -23.41
CA GLU A 104 2.53 -19.04 -23.01
C GLU A 104 3.11 -19.34 -21.60
N GLN A 105 3.72 -18.34 -20.94
CA GLN A 105 4.49 -18.42 -19.70
C GLN A 105 3.81 -17.69 -18.53
N GLY A 106 2.49 -17.90 -18.36
CA GLY A 106 1.68 -17.17 -17.37
C GLY A 106 2.12 -17.27 -15.90
N ASP A 107 3.03 -18.18 -15.55
CA ASP A 107 3.54 -18.37 -14.17
C ASP A 107 4.52 -17.26 -13.73
N ASP A 108 5.32 -16.69 -14.65
CA ASP A 108 6.31 -15.65 -14.32
C ASP A 108 5.61 -14.31 -14.03
N LEU A 109 4.69 -13.95 -14.92
CA LEU A 109 3.84 -12.75 -14.81
C LEU A 109 2.97 -12.77 -13.54
N GLY A 110 2.42 -13.93 -13.16
CA GLY A 110 1.68 -14.06 -11.91
C GLY A 110 2.56 -13.87 -10.67
N SER A 111 3.81 -14.34 -10.72
CA SER A 111 4.77 -14.17 -9.62
C SER A 111 5.20 -12.72 -9.47
N GLU A 112 5.47 -12.02 -10.57
CA GLU A 112 5.79 -10.60 -10.61
C GLU A 112 4.62 -9.75 -10.08
N TYR A 113 3.39 -10.01 -10.54
CA TYR A 113 2.19 -9.33 -10.06
C TYR A 113 2.01 -9.49 -8.55
N VAL A 114 2.10 -10.71 -8.03
CA VAL A 114 1.94 -10.98 -6.59
C VAL A 114 3.08 -10.36 -5.78
N GLN A 115 4.29 -10.30 -6.32
CA GLN A 115 5.39 -9.59 -5.68
C GLN A 115 5.11 -8.08 -5.60
N ALA A 116 4.81 -7.43 -6.72
CA ALA A 116 4.53 -6.00 -6.76
C ALA A 116 3.35 -5.62 -5.86
N ARG A 117 2.30 -6.46 -5.84
CA ARG A 117 1.15 -6.30 -4.94
C ARG A 117 1.57 -6.35 -3.46
N ARG A 118 2.37 -7.33 -3.06
CA ARG A 118 2.84 -7.43 -1.67
C ARG A 118 3.69 -6.23 -1.26
N GLU A 119 4.54 -5.75 -2.17
CA GLU A 119 5.42 -4.61 -1.93
C GLU A 119 4.62 -3.31 -1.77
N VAL A 120 3.62 -3.07 -2.62
CA VAL A 120 2.78 -1.87 -2.53
C VAL A 120 1.92 -1.86 -1.25
N LEU A 121 1.38 -3.02 -0.86
CA LEU A 121 0.58 -3.13 0.37
C LEU A 121 1.45 -2.92 1.62
N LEU A 122 2.65 -3.49 1.66
CA LEU A 122 3.61 -3.21 2.74
C LEU A 122 4.00 -1.73 2.82
N ALA A 123 4.12 -1.06 1.66
CA ALA A 123 4.42 0.36 1.60
C ALA A 123 3.28 1.20 2.19
N ILE A 124 2.02 0.86 1.89
CA ILE A 124 0.81 1.48 2.47
C ILE A 124 0.79 1.28 4.00
N ASP A 125 0.88 0.04 4.49
CA ASP A 125 0.90 -0.26 5.92
C ASP A 125 2.04 0.49 6.66
N SER A 126 3.17 0.67 5.98
CA SER A 126 4.32 1.40 6.55
C SER A 126 4.06 2.89 6.75
N VAL A 127 3.19 3.50 5.94
CA VAL A 127 2.75 4.89 6.10
C VAL A 127 1.62 4.97 7.12
N ASP A 128 0.67 4.04 7.09
CA ASP A 128 -0.44 4.00 8.05
C ASP A 128 0.05 3.97 9.48
N SER A 129 0.94 3.03 9.80
CA SER A 129 1.60 2.94 11.12
C SER A 129 2.17 4.29 11.57
N ARG A 130 2.79 5.06 10.66
CA ARG A 130 3.33 6.39 11.00
C ARG A 130 2.27 7.47 11.14
N LEU A 131 1.22 7.41 10.32
CA LEU A 131 0.08 8.33 10.43
C LEU A 131 -0.68 8.09 11.73
N ASP A 132 -0.81 6.85 12.18
CA ASP A 132 -1.41 6.51 13.47
C ASP A 132 -0.62 7.15 14.60
N HIS A 133 0.72 6.99 14.60
CA HIS A 133 1.59 7.68 15.56
C HIS A 133 1.47 9.20 15.49
N LEU A 134 1.32 9.78 14.29
CA LEU A 134 1.09 11.22 14.15
C LEU A 134 -0.25 11.65 14.73
N HIS A 135 -1.33 10.91 14.46
CA HIS A 135 -2.68 11.20 14.94
C HIS A 135 -2.80 11.04 16.46
N ALA A 136 -1.96 10.22 17.08
CA ALA A 136 -1.91 10.03 18.52
C ALA A 136 -1.23 11.16 19.29
N VAL A 137 -0.52 12.09 18.63
CA VAL A 137 0.10 13.23 19.29
C VAL A 137 -0.97 14.22 19.77
N ASP A 138 -0.93 14.59 21.06
CA ASP A 138 -1.89 15.50 21.68
C ASP A 138 -1.75 16.92 21.12
N ASP A 139 -2.84 17.44 20.52
CA ASP A 139 -2.89 18.80 19.98
C ASP A 139 -2.99 19.87 21.08
N ALA A 140 -3.39 19.50 22.31
CA ALA A 140 -3.57 20.44 23.42
C ALA A 140 -2.24 21.01 23.94
N ASP A 141 -1.16 20.24 23.82
CA ASP A 141 0.18 20.62 24.26
C ASP A 141 1.01 21.31 23.15
N LEU A 142 0.49 21.33 21.92
CA LEU A 142 1.13 22.02 20.81
C LEU A 142 0.80 23.51 20.78
N GLU A 143 1.79 24.34 20.45
CA GLU A 143 1.53 25.73 20.13
C GLU A 143 0.58 25.83 18.93
N PRO A 144 -0.38 26.78 18.90
CA PRO A 144 -1.33 26.90 17.79
C PRO A 144 -0.67 27.05 16.41
N THR A 145 0.54 27.62 16.39
CA THR A 145 1.37 27.78 15.19
C THR A 145 1.90 26.46 14.63
N VAL A 146 2.01 25.41 15.46
CA VAL A 146 2.41 24.05 15.08
C VAL A 146 1.19 23.16 14.85
N ALA A 147 0.17 23.29 15.70
CA ALA A 147 -1.03 22.46 15.66
C ALA A 147 -1.79 22.53 14.32
N GLU A 148 -2.00 23.74 13.77
CA GLU A 148 -2.72 23.91 12.49
C GLU A 148 -1.96 23.29 11.29
N PRO A 149 -0.66 23.57 11.07
CA PRO A 149 0.13 22.88 10.05
C PRO A 149 0.16 21.37 10.21
N LEU A 150 0.28 20.87 11.45
CA LEU A 150 0.33 19.43 11.72
C LEU A 150 -1.01 18.75 11.39
N ALA A 151 -2.14 19.33 11.79
CA ALA A 151 -3.46 18.83 11.44
C ALA A 151 -3.68 18.81 9.92
N ALA A 152 -3.24 19.85 9.20
CA ALA A 152 -3.28 19.88 7.74
C ALA A 152 -2.40 18.79 7.12
N PHE A 153 -1.20 18.55 7.66
CA PHE A 153 -0.30 17.47 7.22
C PHE A 153 -0.95 16.09 7.42
N ARG A 154 -1.46 15.79 8.63
CA ARG A 154 -2.18 14.54 8.96
C ARG A 154 -3.35 14.28 8.02
N GLY A 155 -4.19 15.29 7.80
CA GLY A 155 -5.34 15.19 6.89
C GLY A 155 -4.92 14.97 5.43
N GLY A 156 -3.82 15.60 5.00
CA GLY A 156 -3.24 15.39 3.66
C GLY A 156 -2.66 13.99 3.48
N GLY A 157 -1.93 13.50 4.47
CA GLY A 157 -1.37 12.15 4.48
C GLY A 157 -2.45 11.08 4.45
N THR A 158 -3.51 11.25 5.25
CA THR A 158 -4.67 10.33 5.26
C THR A 158 -5.39 10.33 3.90
N LYS A 159 -5.61 11.50 3.32
CA LYS A 159 -6.19 11.63 1.98
C LYS A 159 -5.34 10.92 0.92
N LEU A 160 -4.03 11.14 0.94
CA LEU A 160 -3.11 10.46 0.01
C LEU A 160 -3.17 8.95 0.18
N GLN A 161 -3.15 8.42 1.40
CA GLN A 161 -3.28 6.97 1.63
C GLN A 161 -4.60 6.39 1.12
N SER A 162 -5.70 7.14 1.23
CA SER A 162 -6.98 6.71 0.64
C SER A 162 -6.93 6.68 -0.89
N GLU A 163 -6.32 7.68 -1.53
CA GLU A 163 -6.14 7.74 -2.99
C GLU A 163 -5.26 6.60 -3.50
N LEU A 164 -4.15 6.32 -2.81
CA LEU A 164 -3.22 5.25 -3.14
C LEU A 164 -3.86 3.86 -3.03
N ARG A 165 -4.65 3.59 -1.98
CA ARG A 165 -5.44 2.35 -1.88
C ARG A 165 -6.46 2.23 -3.01
N GLY A 166 -7.08 3.33 -3.41
CA GLY A 166 -7.99 3.37 -4.56
C GLY A 166 -7.30 2.96 -5.86
N ILE A 167 -6.07 3.43 -6.10
CA ILE A 167 -5.29 3.03 -7.28
C ILE A 167 -4.95 1.54 -7.25
N VAL A 168 -4.53 1.01 -6.09
CA VAL A 168 -4.28 -0.43 -5.93
C VAL A 168 -5.56 -1.24 -6.21
N ALA A 169 -6.72 -0.80 -5.70
CA ALA A 169 -7.99 -1.44 -5.96
C ALA A 169 -8.38 -1.48 -7.44
N LEU A 170 -8.11 -0.39 -8.18
CA LEU A 170 -8.30 -0.35 -9.62
C LEU A 170 -7.35 -1.32 -10.34
N GLY A 171 -6.07 -1.38 -9.95
CA GLY A 171 -5.12 -2.35 -10.48
C GLY A 171 -5.51 -3.81 -10.22
N GLU A 172 -6.04 -4.10 -9.03
CA GLU A 172 -6.62 -5.39 -8.68
C GLU A 172 -7.88 -5.73 -9.50
N SER A 173 -8.66 -4.71 -9.88
CA SER A 173 -9.81 -4.88 -10.79
C SER A 173 -9.35 -5.25 -12.20
N VAL A 174 -8.15 -4.82 -12.64
CA VAL A 174 -7.57 -5.27 -13.91
C VAL A 174 -7.29 -6.78 -13.87
N ALA A 175 -6.67 -7.27 -12.78
CA ALA A 175 -6.41 -8.70 -12.60
C ALA A 175 -7.71 -9.52 -12.61
N ALA A 176 -8.75 -9.04 -11.93
CA ALA A 176 -10.08 -9.67 -11.97
C ALA A 176 -10.70 -9.64 -13.38
N GLY A 177 -10.54 -8.53 -14.11
CA GLY A 177 -11.04 -8.38 -15.48
C GLY A 177 -10.41 -9.36 -16.47
N VAL A 178 -9.17 -9.80 -16.23
CA VAL A 178 -8.50 -10.87 -17.01
C VAL A 178 -8.74 -12.27 -16.43
N GLY A 179 -9.68 -12.41 -15.50
CA GLY A 179 -10.09 -13.70 -14.92
C GLY A 179 -9.11 -14.26 -13.88
N ARG A 180 -8.34 -13.41 -13.21
CA ARG A 180 -7.34 -13.79 -12.19
C ARG A 180 -7.71 -13.26 -10.81
N CYS A 181 -7.45 -14.05 -9.78
CA CYS A 181 -7.57 -13.62 -8.40
C CYS A 181 -6.57 -12.49 -8.12
N HIS A 182 -7.04 -11.37 -7.59
CA HIS A 182 -6.18 -10.23 -7.27
C HIS A 182 -5.14 -10.55 -6.18
N GLY A 183 -5.36 -11.59 -5.36
CA GLY A 183 -4.47 -11.97 -4.27
C GLY A 183 -3.30 -12.86 -4.66
N CYS A 184 -3.61 -14.01 -5.25
CA CYS A 184 -2.63 -15.04 -5.61
C CYS A 184 -2.49 -15.28 -7.11
N PHE A 185 -3.21 -14.53 -7.93
CA PHE A 185 -3.20 -14.62 -9.40
C PHE A 185 -3.66 -15.97 -9.99
N ASP A 186 -4.23 -16.86 -9.18
CA ASP A 186 -4.89 -18.07 -9.67
C ASP A 186 -6.14 -17.72 -10.48
N PRO A 187 -6.55 -18.56 -11.44
CA PRO A 187 -7.80 -18.37 -12.18
C PRO A 187 -9.01 -18.19 -11.25
N ILE A 188 -9.89 -17.25 -11.60
CA ILE A 188 -11.20 -17.12 -10.95
C ILE A 188 -12.03 -18.36 -11.27
N VAL A 189 -12.71 -18.89 -10.25
CA VAL A 189 -13.59 -20.06 -10.38
C VAL A 189 -15.04 -19.57 -10.43
N ASP A 190 -15.72 -19.87 -11.54
CA ASP A 190 -17.12 -19.46 -11.74
C ASP A 190 -18.04 -19.99 -10.62
N GLY A 191 -18.88 -19.10 -10.09
CA GLY A 191 -19.88 -19.43 -9.07
C GLY A 191 -19.38 -19.40 -7.62
N GLU A 192 -18.08 -19.14 -7.41
CA GLU A 192 -17.50 -18.90 -6.10
C GLU A 192 -17.36 -17.40 -5.84
N SER A 193 -17.57 -16.95 -4.60
CA SER A 193 -17.34 -15.56 -4.20
C SER A 193 -15.94 -15.30 -3.64
N GLN A 194 -15.18 -16.37 -3.38
CA GLN A 194 -13.85 -16.33 -2.77
C GLN A 194 -12.89 -17.26 -3.52
N CYS A 195 -11.62 -16.89 -3.53
CA CYS A 195 -10.56 -17.70 -4.10
C CYS A 195 -10.30 -18.94 -3.22
N PRO A 196 -10.37 -20.16 -3.75
CA PRO A 196 -10.13 -21.37 -2.97
C PRO A 196 -8.66 -21.53 -2.53
N THR A 197 -7.73 -20.81 -3.18
CA THR A 197 -6.30 -20.88 -2.88
C THR A 197 -5.90 -19.93 -1.76
N CYS A 198 -6.24 -18.65 -1.88
CA CYS A 198 -5.83 -17.63 -0.90
C CYS A 198 -6.94 -17.17 0.06
N GLY A 199 -8.19 -17.59 -0.17
CA GLY A 199 -9.34 -17.27 0.68
C GLY A 199 -9.89 -15.84 0.52
N LEU A 200 -9.30 -15.01 -0.36
CA LEU A 200 -9.75 -13.65 -0.58
C LEU A 200 -11.02 -13.61 -1.44
N GLU A 201 -11.92 -12.68 -1.11
CA GLU A 201 -13.09 -12.37 -1.94
C GLU A 201 -12.63 -11.94 -3.33
N TYR A 202 -13.34 -12.37 -4.36
CA TYR A 202 -12.99 -11.93 -5.71
C TYR A 202 -13.23 -10.43 -5.84
N ARG A 203 -12.28 -9.73 -6.47
CA ARG A 203 -12.41 -8.31 -6.74
C ARG A 203 -13.45 -8.15 -7.84
N ASP A 204 -14.40 -7.24 -7.62
CA ASP A 204 -15.43 -6.94 -8.61
C ASP A 204 -14.83 -6.17 -9.79
N ALA A 205 -15.13 -6.62 -11.00
CA ALA A 205 -14.77 -5.95 -12.25
C ALA A 205 -16.00 -5.59 -13.11
N ASP A 206 -17.21 -5.84 -12.61
CA ASP A 206 -18.45 -5.68 -13.36
C ASP A 206 -18.77 -4.21 -13.65
N ASP A 207 -18.39 -3.29 -12.76
CA ASP A 207 -18.50 -1.84 -13.00
C ASP A 207 -17.74 -1.36 -14.25
N TRP A 208 -16.78 -2.17 -14.73
CA TRP A 208 -15.97 -1.88 -15.91
C TRP A 208 -16.49 -2.55 -17.18
N ARG A 209 -17.57 -3.33 -17.10
CA ARG A 209 -18.24 -3.91 -18.28
C ARG A 209 -19.21 -2.88 -18.87
N PRO A 210 -19.19 -2.60 -20.18
CA PRO A 210 -20.14 -1.65 -20.77
C PRO A 210 -21.59 -2.10 -20.60
N GLU A 211 -21.84 -3.41 -20.72
CA GLU A 211 -23.11 -4.07 -20.46
C GLU A 211 -22.90 -5.41 -19.72
N PRO A 212 -23.90 -5.91 -18.97
CA PRO A 212 -23.80 -7.20 -18.29
C PRO A 212 -23.50 -8.34 -19.27
N GLY A 213 -22.39 -9.06 -19.04
CA GLY A 213 -21.95 -10.17 -19.88
C GLY A 213 -21.03 -9.78 -21.05
N GLU A 214 -20.69 -8.50 -21.21
CA GLU A 214 -19.62 -8.06 -22.10
C GLU A 214 -18.25 -8.10 -21.40
N ASP A 215 -17.18 -8.12 -22.19
CA ASP A 215 -15.81 -8.03 -21.68
C ASP A 215 -15.54 -6.70 -20.98
N VAL A 216 -14.56 -6.70 -20.07
CA VAL A 216 -14.14 -5.50 -19.35
C VAL A 216 -13.60 -4.46 -20.33
N ALA A 217 -14.10 -3.23 -20.23
CA ALA A 217 -13.62 -2.09 -20.98
C ALA A 217 -12.32 -1.55 -20.38
N PHE A 218 -11.20 -2.26 -20.57
CA PHE A 218 -9.90 -1.90 -19.98
C PHE A 218 -9.47 -0.46 -20.23
N HIS A 219 -9.78 0.11 -21.40
CA HIS A 219 -9.50 1.53 -21.68
C HIS A 219 -10.10 2.49 -20.62
N ARG A 220 -11.34 2.25 -20.16
CA ARG A 220 -11.99 3.07 -19.12
C ARG A 220 -11.35 2.87 -17.75
N LEU A 221 -11.00 1.62 -17.43
CA LEU A 221 -10.30 1.30 -16.19
C LEU A 221 -8.90 1.95 -16.15
N PHE A 222 -8.19 1.96 -17.28
CA PHE A 222 -6.89 2.61 -17.39
C PHE A 222 -7.00 4.13 -17.32
N GLU A 223 -8.04 4.73 -17.91
CA GLU A 223 -8.35 6.15 -17.74
C GLU A 223 -8.58 6.48 -16.26
N ALA A 224 -9.38 5.69 -15.55
CA ALA A 224 -9.62 5.88 -14.12
C ALA A 224 -8.35 5.74 -13.26
N ILE A 225 -7.47 4.77 -13.56
CA ILE A 225 -6.16 4.62 -12.91
C ILE A 225 -5.32 5.88 -13.11
N ASN A 226 -5.24 6.40 -14.34
CA ASN A 226 -4.46 7.59 -14.66
C ASN A 226 -5.02 8.85 -13.98
N GLU A 227 -6.34 9.02 -13.96
CA GLU A 227 -6.99 10.13 -13.24
C GLU A 227 -6.69 10.06 -11.74
N ALA A 228 -6.75 8.87 -11.14
CA ALA A 228 -6.42 8.67 -9.73
C ALA A 228 -4.93 8.93 -9.43
N LEU A 229 -4.01 8.50 -10.30
CA LEU A 229 -2.58 8.81 -10.19
C LEU A 229 -2.33 10.33 -10.27
N GLN A 230 -3.03 11.03 -11.16
CA GLN A 230 -2.92 12.48 -11.28
C GLN A 230 -3.45 13.20 -10.03
N ALA A 231 -4.56 12.72 -9.45
CA ALA A 231 -5.09 13.24 -8.19
C ALA A 231 -4.09 13.03 -7.03
N ALA A 232 -3.53 11.82 -6.89
CA ALA A 232 -2.52 11.49 -5.89
C ALA A 232 -1.25 12.34 -6.03
N SER A 233 -0.83 12.63 -7.27
CA SER A 233 0.28 13.54 -7.55
C SER A 233 0.00 14.97 -7.03
N GLY A 234 -1.19 15.51 -7.29
CA GLY A 234 -1.59 16.82 -6.76
C GLY A 234 -1.67 16.86 -5.23
N THR A 235 -2.12 15.78 -4.59
CA THR A 235 -2.09 15.64 -3.12
C THR A 235 -0.64 15.59 -2.60
N THR A 236 0.26 14.87 -3.27
CA THR A 236 1.68 14.77 -2.91
C THR A 236 2.39 16.13 -2.98
N GLU A 237 2.13 16.92 -4.02
CA GLU A 237 2.65 18.28 -4.14
C GLU A 237 2.16 19.16 -2.98
N SER A 238 0.85 19.10 -2.69
CA SER A 238 0.26 19.83 -1.56
C SER A 238 0.87 19.41 -0.22
N LEU A 239 1.18 18.13 -0.06
CA LEU A 239 1.74 17.57 1.16
C LEU A 239 3.18 18.03 1.41
N THR A 240 3.99 18.16 0.35
CA THR A 240 5.34 18.72 0.42
C THR A 240 5.31 20.16 0.99
N GLY A 241 4.34 20.96 0.54
CA GLY A 241 4.09 22.29 1.10
C GLY A 241 3.72 22.26 2.59
N ARG A 242 2.91 21.29 3.00
CA ARG A 242 2.51 21.12 4.41
C ARG A 242 3.65 20.64 5.30
N THR A 243 4.48 19.71 4.82
CA THR A 243 5.73 19.30 5.50
C THR A 243 6.63 20.51 5.75
N THR A 244 6.74 21.40 4.77
CA THR A 244 7.54 22.64 4.89
C THR A 244 6.94 23.57 5.95
N ALA A 245 5.62 23.76 5.95
CA ALA A 245 4.94 24.59 6.95
C ALA A 245 5.11 24.06 8.38
N VAL A 246 5.05 22.73 8.59
CA VAL A 246 5.33 22.12 9.90
C VAL A 246 6.80 22.34 10.30
N ALA A 247 7.73 22.15 9.35
CA ALA A 247 9.16 22.36 9.60
C ALA A 247 9.47 23.81 10.01
N GLU A 248 8.90 24.79 9.33
CA GLU A 248 9.04 26.22 9.66
C GLU A 248 8.43 26.53 11.04
N ALA A 249 7.26 25.97 11.36
CA ALA A 249 6.62 26.16 12.66
C ALA A 249 7.45 25.61 13.83
N LEU A 250 8.12 24.47 13.63
CA LEU A 250 8.94 23.82 14.67
C LEU A 250 10.34 24.41 14.82
N ARG A 251 10.90 25.05 13.77
CA ARG A 251 12.31 25.45 13.75
C ARG A 251 12.57 26.95 13.65
N GLY A 252 11.55 27.77 13.40
CA GLY A 252 11.66 29.23 13.27
C GLY A 252 12.38 29.67 12.00
#